data_AF-A0AAV5FIU3-F1
#
_entry.id   AF-A0AAV5FIU3-F1
#
_cell.length_a   1.000
_cell.length_b   1.000
_cell.length_c   1.000
_cell.angle_alpha   90.00
_cell.angle_beta   90.00
_cell.angle_gamma   90.00
#
_symmetry.space_group_name_H-M   'P 1'
#
loop_
_entity.id
_entity.type
_entity.pdbx_description
1 polymer ?
#
loop_
_entity_poly.entity_id
_entity_poly.type
_entity_poly.pdbx_seq_one_letter_code
_entity_poly.pdbx_strand_id
1 'polypeptide(L)'
;MRAPKGVWAMISRFLYDIKLEFVDSEFTCAAVRKRGYIHNLPVQNRSPLDPLPPKTIFEDFPHVKKWWPSWDSMEKLIFHRTFKANATSLEHIRLALANSQKPPP
;
A
#
# COMPACT_ATOMS: atom_id res chain seq x y z
N MET A 1 -8.94 7.80 3.50
CA MET A 1 -7.70 8.57 3.74
C MET A 1 -7.81 9.26 5.09
N ARG A 2 -6.76 9.29 5.92
CA ARG A 2 -6.80 9.97 7.22
C ARG A 2 -6.09 11.32 7.11
N ALA A 3 -6.83 12.39 7.28
CA ALA A 3 -6.30 13.71 7.62
C ALA A 3 -7.15 14.25 8.78
N PRO A 4 -6.60 15.12 9.64
CA PRO A 4 -7.40 15.81 10.63
C PRO A 4 -8.58 16.55 9.99
N LYS A 5 -9.70 16.64 10.72
CA LYS A 5 -10.92 17.28 10.23
C LYS A 5 -10.61 18.71 9.74
N GLY A 6 -11.08 19.06 8.56
CA GLY A 6 -10.90 20.39 7.97
C GLY A 6 -9.57 20.62 7.26
N VAL A 7 -8.56 19.75 7.39
CA VAL A 7 -7.25 19.94 6.74
C VAL A 7 -7.38 19.98 5.22
N TRP A 8 -8.13 19.06 4.61
CA TRP A 8 -8.32 19.07 3.16
C TRP A 8 -9.11 20.29 2.66
N ALA A 9 -10.10 20.72 3.43
CA ALA A 9 -10.86 21.93 3.09
C ALA A 9 -9.96 23.18 3.17
N MET A 10 -9.09 23.25 4.19
CA MET A 10 -8.11 24.31 4.31
C MET A 10 -7.13 24.30 3.12
N ILE A 11 -6.53 23.15 2.81
CA ILE A 11 -5.58 23.02 1.69
C ILE A 11 -6.27 23.39 0.36
N SER A 12 -7.48 22.90 0.11
CA SER A 12 -8.25 23.24 -1.10
C SER A 12 -8.51 24.75 -1.19
N ARG A 13 -8.96 25.39 -0.10
CA ARG A 13 -9.16 26.84 -0.06
C ARG A 13 -7.90 27.64 -0.36
N PHE A 14 -6.75 27.22 0.16
CA PHE A 14 -5.45 27.86 -0.16
C PHE A 14 -4.99 27.59 -1.60
N LEU A 15 -5.43 26.48 -2.20
CA LEU A 15 -5.11 26.07 -3.56
C LEU A 15 -6.30 26.30 -4.50
N TYR A 16 -6.88 27.50 -4.44
CA TYR A 16 -7.89 28.00 -5.38
C TYR A 16 -9.19 27.18 -5.44
N ASP A 17 -9.60 26.61 -4.31
CA ASP A 17 -10.78 25.74 -4.19
C ASP A 17 -10.75 24.55 -5.17
N ILE A 18 -9.55 24.14 -5.60
CA ILE A 18 -9.38 22.98 -6.47
C ILE A 18 -9.80 21.72 -5.70
N LYS A 19 -10.67 20.93 -6.35
CA LYS A 19 -11.13 19.64 -5.82
C LYS A 19 -9.98 18.64 -5.78
N LEU A 20 -9.92 17.87 -4.70
CA LEU A 20 -8.96 16.78 -4.55
C LEU A 20 -9.26 15.62 -5.50
N GLU A 21 -8.23 15.09 -6.12
CA GLU A 21 -8.23 13.79 -6.77
C GLU A 21 -7.76 12.72 -5.77
N PHE A 22 -8.67 11.85 -5.33
CA PHE A 22 -8.34 10.73 -4.44
C PHE A 22 -7.96 9.50 -5.25
N VAL A 23 -6.77 8.97 -4.99
CA VAL A 23 -6.22 7.80 -5.68
C VAL A 23 -5.72 6.78 -4.66
N ASP A 24 -6.03 5.51 -4.89
CA ASP A 24 -5.40 4.40 -4.20
C ASP A 24 -4.37 3.74 -5.12
N SER A 25 -3.13 3.61 -4.66
CA SER A 25 -2.07 2.95 -5.44
C SER A 25 -2.30 1.45 -5.63
N GLU A 26 -3.29 0.86 -4.96
CA GLU A 26 -3.66 -0.54 -5.16
C GLU A 26 -3.97 -0.88 -6.63
N PHE A 27 -4.41 0.08 -7.43
CA PHE A 27 -4.72 -0.13 -8.85
C PHE A 27 -3.48 -0.02 -9.76
N THR A 28 -2.37 0.50 -9.21
CA THR A 28 -1.17 0.87 -9.94
C THR A 28 0.10 0.21 -9.42
N CYS A 29 0.10 -0.50 -8.29
CA CYS A 29 1.25 -1.26 -7.81
C CYS A 29 0.87 -2.33 -6.78
N ALA A 30 1.85 -3.15 -6.40
CA ALA A 30 1.76 -4.19 -5.36
C ALA A 30 1.60 -3.67 -3.92
N ALA A 31 1.42 -2.36 -3.72
CA ALA A 31 1.26 -1.75 -2.40
C ALA A 31 0.05 -0.83 -2.33
N VAL A 32 -0.66 -0.83 -1.20
CA VAL A 32 -1.87 -0.02 -0.98
C VAL A 32 -1.51 1.29 -0.30
N ARG A 33 -1.73 2.43 -0.96
CA ARG A 33 -1.39 3.77 -0.49
C ARG A 33 -2.44 4.79 -0.93
N LYS A 34 -3.43 5.04 -0.07
CA LYS A 34 -4.45 6.08 -0.27
C LYS A 34 -3.85 7.49 -0.20
N ARG A 35 -3.92 8.25 -1.29
CA ARG A 35 -3.44 9.64 -1.40
C ARG A 35 -4.49 10.55 -2.03
N GLY A 36 -4.32 11.85 -1.80
CA GLY A 36 -5.20 12.92 -2.26
C GLY A 36 -4.30 13.96 -2.88
N TYR A 37 -4.53 14.25 -4.15
CA TYR A 37 -3.70 15.11 -4.98
C TYR A 37 -4.52 16.35 -5.35
N ILE A 38 -3.90 17.53 -5.28
CA ILE A 38 -4.50 18.78 -5.74
C ILE A 38 -3.61 19.29 -6.87
N HIS A 39 -4.22 19.53 -8.03
CA HIS A 39 -3.51 20.03 -9.20
C HIS A 39 -4.50 20.67 -10.19
N ASN A 40 -3.99 21.52 -11.07
CA ASN A 40 -4.70 22.08 -12.22
C ASN A 40 -4.38 21.34 -13.53
N LEU A 41 -3.79 20.14 -13.44
CA LEU A 41 -3.45 19.33 -14.61
C LEU A 41 -4.70 18.76 -15.28
N PRO A 42 -4.70 18.62 -16.62
CA PRO A 42 -5.80 17.98 -17.34
C PRO A 42 -5.96 16.51 -16.91
N VAL A 43 -7.22 16.08 -16.83
CA VAL A 43 -7.60 14.69 -16.51
C VAL A 43 -7.85 13.83 -17.75
N GLN A 44 -8.11 14.48 -18.88
CA GLN A 44 -8.36 13.82 -20.16
C GLN A 44 -7.04 13.36 -20.78
N ASN A 45 -7.10 12.26 -21.57
CA ASN A 45 -5.96 11.70 -22.29
C ASN A 45 -4.77 11.28 -21.42
N ARG A 46 -5.02 10.93 -20.15
CA ARG A 46 -4.03 10.28 -19.30
C ARG A 46 -3.83 8.83 -19.75
N SER A 47 -2.59 8.38 -19.80
CA SER A 47 -2.22 6.99 -20.05
C SER A 47 -1.44 6.43 -18.86
N PRO A 48 -1.48 5.10 -18.62
CA PRO A 48 -0.59 4.48 -17.67
C PRO A 48 0.87 4.57 -18.14
N LEU A 49 1.80 4.32 -17.21
CA LEU A 49 3.21 4.14 -17.53
C LEU A 49 3.41 2.73 -18.11
N ASP A 50 4.19 2.63 -19.19
CA ASP A 50 4.63 1.35 -19.75
C ASP A 50 6.08 1.02 -19.33
N PRO A 51 6.38 -0.24 -19.00
CA PRO A 51 5.44 -1.35 -18.86
C PRO A 51 4.54 -1.19 -17.63
N LEU A 52 3.35 -1.81 -17.68
CA LEU A 52 2.46 -1.82 -16.53
C LEU A 52 3.18 -2.38 -15.30
N PRO A 53 3.15 -1.68 -14.15
CA PRO A 53 3.80 -2.14 -12.94
C PRO A 53 3.11 -3.39 -12.36
N PRO A 54 3.86 -4.23 -11.63
CA PRO A 54 3.30 -5.38 -10.92
C PRO A 54 2.30 -4.91 -9.86
N LYS A 55 1.16 -5.59 -9.76
CA LYS A 55 0.03 -5.24 -8.89
C LYS A 55 -0.12 -6.18 -7.69
N THR A 56 0.67 -7.25 -7.64
CA THR A 56 0.69 -8.19 -6.51
C THR A 56 2.11 -8.41 -5.98
N ILE A 57 2.20 -8.82 -4.71
CA ILE A 57 3.46 -9.20 -4.06
C ILE A 57 4.18 -10.28 -4.85
N PHE A 58 3.46 -11.21 -5.46
CA PHE A 58 4.07 -12.33 -6.17
C PHE A 58 4.52 -11.97 -7.60
N GLU A 59 3.94 -10.94 -8.20
CA GLU A 59 4.44 -10.36 -9.44
C GLU A 59 5.73 -9.56 -9.20
N ASP A 60 5.78 -8.80 -8.10
CA ASP A 60 6.92 -7.94 -7.75
C ASP A 60 8.07 -8.74 -7.10
N PHE A 61 7.73 -9.73 -6.27
CA PHE A 61 8.65 -10.60 -5.53
C PHE A 61 8.35 -12.09 -5.76
N PRO A 62 8.56 -12.63 -6.97
CA PRO A 62 8.17 -14.00 -7.32
C PRO A 62 8.84 -15.08 -6.44
N HIS A 63 10.05 -14.81 -5.95
CA HIS A 63 10.81 -15.72 -5.09
C HIS A 63 10.20 -15.91 -3.69
N VAL A 64 9.36 -14.96 -3.24
CA VAL A 64 8.70 -15.02 -1.94
C VAL A 64 7.59 -16.07 -1.92
N LYS A 65 6.97 -16.36 -3.07
CA LYS A 65 5.86 -17.30 -3.21
C LYS A 65 6.15 -18.69 -2.62
N LYS A 66 7.40 -19.17 -2.71
CA LYS A 66 7.79 -20.49 -2.18
C LYS A 66 7.78 -20.58 -0.64
N TRP A 67 7.89 -19.44 0.04
CA TRP A 67 7.89 -19.35 1.49
C TRP A 67 6.59 -18.76 2.05
N TRP A 68 5.67 -18.37 1.17
CA TRP A 68 4.43 -17.75 1.59
C TRP A 68 3.51 -18.79 2.22
N PRO A 69 3.01 -18.57 3.43
CA PRO A 69 2.08 -19.50 4.05
C PRO A 69 0.76 -19.54 3.28
N SER A 70 0.17 -20.72 3.12
CA SER A 70 -1.09 -20.90 2.39
C SER A 70 -2.30 -20.25 3.09
N TRP A 71 -2.17 -19.93 4.38
CA TRP A 71 -3.21 -19.27 5.17
C TRP A 71 -3.15 -17.74 5.08
N ASP A 72 -2.06 -17.17 4.56
CA ASP A 72 -1.94 -15.73 4.35
C ASP A 72 -2.41 -15.35 2.95
N SER A 73 -3.63 -14.82 2.86
CA SER A 73 -4.24 -14.39 1.60
C SER A 73 -3.80 -12.99 1.15
N MET A 74 -2.78 -12.38 1.77
CA MET A 74 -2.34 -11.04 1.41
C MET A 74 -1.64 -11.04 0.04
N GLU A 75 -2.21 -10.28 -0.89
CA GLU A 75 -1.65 -10.10 -2.23
C GLU A 75 -0.97 -8.75 -2.44
N LYS A 76 -1.20 -7.78 -1.54
CA LYS A 76 -0.63 -6.42 -1.63
C LYS A 76 -0.03 -6.00 -0.31
N LEU A 77 1.12 -5.33 -0.37
CA LEU A 77 1.76 -4.75 0.80
C LEU A 77 0.93 -3.59 1.35
N ILE A 78 0.72 -3.58 2.66
CA ILE A 78 0.17 -2.42 3.34
C ILE A 78 1.24 -1.34 3.48
N PHE A 79 0.90 -0.09 3.18
CA PHE A 79 1.80 1.05 3.35
C PHE A 79 2.13 1.25 4.85
N HIS A 80 3.34 0.86 5.24
CA HIS A 80 3.87 1.15 6.57
C HIS A 80 4.80 2.38 6.56
N ARG A 81 4.79 3.06 7.71
CA ARG A 81 5.68 4.17 8.10
C ARG A 81 7.14 3.84 7.82
N THR A 82 8.00 4.86 7.88
CA THR A 82 9.48 4.80 7.81
C THR A 82 10.16 3.87 8.82
N PHE A 83 9.40 3.07 9.57
CA PHE A 83 9.87 2.10 10.54
C PHE A 83 10.05 0.73 9.89
N LYS A 84 11.25 0.18 10.00
CA LYS A 84 11.53 -1.23 9.71
C LYS A 84 11.42 -2.00 11.03
N ALA A 85 10.78 -3.17 10.99
CA ALA A 85 10.77 -4.06 12.15
C ALA A 85 12.21 -4.44 12.54
N ASN A 86 12.47 -4.56 13.85
CA ASN A 86 13.77 -4.98 14.35
C ASN A 86 13.89 -6.52 14.34
N ALA A 87 15.11 -7.03 14.51
CA ALA A 87 15.37 -8.47 14.52
C ALA A 87 14.60 -9.20 15.62
N THR A 88 14.37 -8.57 16.77
CA THR A 88 13.62 -9.14 17.89
C THR A 88 12.16 -9.43 17.53
N SER A 89 11.48 -8.50 16.84
CA SER A 89 10.11 -8.72 16.37
C SER A 89 10.02 -9.89 15.40
N LEU A 90 11.00 -10.03 14.49
CA LEU A 90 11.02 -11.11 13.52
C LEU A 90 11.24 -12.47 14.22
N GLU A 91 12.14 -12.51 15.20
CA GLU A 91 12.42 -13.72 15.98
C GLU A 91 11.21 -14.18 16.79
N HIS A 92 10.46 -13.25 17.39
CA HIS A 92 9.21 -13.59 18.08
C HIS A 92 8.17 -14.21 17.13
N ILE A 93 8.01 -13.67 15.92
CA ILE A 93 7.11 -14.25 14.91
C ILE A 93 7.58 -15.65 14.53
N ARG A 94 8.90 -15.83 14.29
CA ARG A 94 9.49 -17.13 13.96
C ARG A 94 9.22 -18.18 15.04
N LEU A 95 9.44 -17.83 16.31
CA LEU A 95 9.21 -18.72 17.45
C LEU A 95 7.72 -19.04 17.63
N ALA A 96 6.84 -18.06 17.48
CA ALA A 96 5.39 -18.26 17.56
C ALA A 96 4.89 -19.23 16.48
N LEU A 97 5.35 -19.07 15.24
CA LEU A 97 4.99 -19.96 14.12
C LEU A 97 5.55 -21.37 14.33
N ALA A 98 6.79 -21.50 14.83
CA ALA A 98 7.41 -22.81 15.10
C ALA A 98 6.64 -23.62 16.16
N ASN A 99 5.99 -22.95 17.11
CA ASN A 99 5.23 -23.57 18.19
C ASN A 99 3.72 -23.74 17.87
N SER A 100 3.27 -23.38 16.66
CA SER A 100 1.87 -23.47 16.25
C SER A 100 1.50 -24.83 15.67
N GLN A 101 0.25 -25.29 15.89
CA GLN A 101 -0.30 -26.46 15.21
C GLN A 101 -0.67 -26.08 13.76
N LYS A 102 -0.48 -26.99 12.80
CA LYS A 102 -0.72 -26.71 11.37
C LYS A 102 -2.22 -26.66 11.00
N PRO A 103 -2.68 -25.68 10.20
CA PRO A 103 -2.12 -24.34 10.04
C PRO A 103 -2.47 -23.45 11.25
N PRO A 104 -1.61 -22.46 11.59
CA PRO A 104 -1.94 -21.46 12.60
C PRO A 104 -3.22 -20.69 12.21
N PRO A 105 -4.00 -20.20 13.20
CA PRO A 105 -5.22 -19.43 12.96
C PRO A 105 -4.97 -18.08 12.26
#